data_AF-A0A915DIK5-F1
#
_entry.id   AF-A0A915DIK5-F1
#
_cell.length_a   1.000
_cell.length_b   1.000
_cell.length_c   1.000
_cell.angle_alpha   90.00
_cell.angle_beta   90.00
_cell.angle_gamma   90.00
#
_symmetry.space_group_name_H-M   'P 1'
#
loop_
_entity.id
_entity.type
_entity.pdbx_description
1 polymer ?
#
loop_
_entity_poly.entity_id
_entity_poly.type
_entity_poly.pdbx_seq_one_letter_code
_entity_poly.pdbx_strand_id
1 'polypeptide(L)'
;MEIGQLPSFTNEQTGCEVTIPQYYNTIKFNEYNVRVSHLNFPGVIGSFASRKIDEQPEIFPMECLEIVKDQKLNLEKTKMIPNLQTKLHKVNVIEPAERRKQIKMHANQIGLFTQSNKILQAFGIHVEESSDDVPLAFQQSPTLDYGDQNTIKAEGNASWKATNSKFIKSALIAKWTVLFPENESMDVKSFVTKYRQVAEQKGITFEADVIPSKFSGDLNFVEAFKYFEANSIQFVLLIDSLASETHDTLKYCEARWK
;
A
#
# COMPACT_ATOMS: atom_id res chain seq x y z
N MET A 1 6.69 -20.72 35.63
CA MET A 1 7.19 -20.66 34.24
C MET A 1 8.44 -21.51 34.23
N GLU A 2 8.30 -22.77 33.84
CA GLU A 2 9.42 -23.73 33.84
C GLU A 2 10.43 -23.30 32.80
N ILE A 3 11.68 -23.09 33.23
CA ILE A 3 12.80 -22.87 32.33
C ILE A 3 13.04 -24.22 31.66
N GLY A 4 12.50 -24.40 30.45
CA GLY A 4 12.82 -25.56 29.61
C GLY A 4 14.32 -25.71 29.49
N GLN A 5 14.82 -26.95 29.54
CA GLN A 5 16.24 -27.23 29.37
C GLN A 5 16.76 -26.53 28.11
N LEU A 6 17.83 -25.74 28.27
CA LEU A 6 18.47 -25.06 27.15
C LEU A 6 19.01 -26.13 26.19
N PRO A 7 18.79 -26.00 24.87
CA PRO A 7 19.28 -26.97 23.91
C PRO A 7 20.81 -27.11 24.03
N SER A 8 21.26 -28.34 24.27
CA SER A 8 22.66 -28.74 24.31
C SER A 8 23.05 -29.44 23.01
N PHE A 9 24.32 -29.32 22.64
CA PHE A 9 24.90 -30.08 21.54
C PHE A 9 26.28 -30.60 21.95
N THR A 10 26.71 -31.71 21.33
CA THR A 10 28.04 -32.23 21.57
C THR A 10 29.04 -31.39 20.77
N ASN A 11 30.00 -30.78 21.45
CA ASN A 11 31.08 -30.08 20.78
C ASN A 11 32.07 -31.09 20.19
N GLU A 12 32.30 -31.03 18.88
CA GLU A 12 33.22 -31.92 18.15
C GLU A 12 34.68 -31.82 18.62
N GLN A 13 35.10 -30.67 19.17
CA GLN A 13 36.47 -30.44 19.63
C GLN A 13 36.74 -30.96 21.04
N THR A 14 35.72 -30.96 21.91
CA THR A 14 35.88 -31.35 23.32
C THR A 14 35.16 -32.65 23.67
N GLY A 15 34.27 -33.14 22.81
CA GLY A 15 33.45 -34.33 23.04
C GLY A 15 32.40 -34.18 24.15
N CYS A 16 32.25 -32.99 24.73
CA CYS A 16 31.32 -32.72 25.83
C CYS A 16 30.03 -32.08 25.31
N GLU A 17 28.90 -32.40 25.95
CA GLU A 17 27.67 -31.65 25.76
C GLU A 17 27.80 -30.25 26.37
N VAL A 18 27.58 -29.25 25.53
CA VAL A 18 27.61 -27.84 25.92
C VAL A 18 26.33 -27.15 25.47
N THR A 19 25.83 -26.24 26.30
CA THR A 19 24.76 -25.34 25.87
C THR A 19 25.33 -24.24 24.96
N ILE A 20 24.49 -23.67 24.09
CA ILE A 20 24.90 -22.56 23.21
C ILE A 20 25.54 -21.42 24.00
N PRO A 21 24.97 -20.92 25.12
CA PRO A 21 25.62 -19.85 25.87
C PRO A 21 26.96 -20.25 26.50
N GLN A 22 27.10 -21.50 26.96
CA GLN A 22 28.38 -21.99 27.47
C GLN A 22 29.42 -22.08 26.36
N TYR A 23 29.04 -22.55 25.16
CA TYR A 23 29.94 -22.62 24.01
C TYR A 23 30.48 -21.23 23.64
N TYR A 24 29.61 -20.22 23.56
CA TYR A 24 30.05 -18.87 23.22
C TYR A 24 30.86 -18.23 24.36
N ASN A 25 30.43 -18.34 25.62
CA ASN A 25 31.09 -17.68 26.75
C ASN A 25 32.39 -18.34 27.23
N THR A 26 32.68 -19.57 26.81
CA THR A 26 33.92 -20.27 27.19
C THR A 26 34.86 -20.42 26.00
N ILE A 27 34.39 -21.01 24.89
CA ILE A 27 35.24 -21.38 23.77
C ILE A 27 35.36 -20.20 22.81
N LYS A 28 34.25 -19.62 22.34
CA LYS A 28 34.31 -18.47 21.42
C LYS A 28 34.75 -17.18 22.10
N PHE A 29 34.60 -17.06 23.41
CA PHE A 29 35.19 -15.96 24.16
C PHE A 29 36.73 -16.01 24.11
N ASN A 30 37.31 -17.19 24.28
CA ASN A 30 38.77 -17.35 24.22
C ASN A 30 39.32 -17.22 22.80
N GLU A 31 38.57 -17.64 21.77
CA GLU A 31 39.01 -17.58 20.36
C GLU A 31 38.74 -16.22 19.68
N TYR A 32 37.59 -15.61 19.94
CA TYR A 32 37.06 -14.46 19.20
C TYR A 32 36.55 -13.32 20.10
N ASN A 33 36.70 -13.42 21.42
CA ASN A 33 36.21 -12.44 22.41
C ASN A 33 34.70 -12.16 22.31
N VAL A 34 33.92 -13.18 21.95
CA VAL A 34 32.46 -13.09 21.84
C VAL A 34 31.80 -13.56 23.14
N ARG A 35 30.90 -12.74 23.70
CA ARG A 35 30.13 -13.06 24.91
C ARG A 35 28.64 -12.86 24.67
N VAL A 36 27.83 -13.86 25.02
CA VAL A 36 26.37 -13.80 24.99
C VAL A 36 25.89 -13.32 26.35
N SER A 37 25.22 -12.17 26.40
CA SER A 37 24.79 -11.53 27.65
C SER A 37 23.30 -11.76 27.95
N HIS A 38 22.48 -11.99 26.93
CA HIS A 38 21.02 -12.14 27.03
C HIS A 38 20.62 -13.60 26.80
N LEU A 39 20.75 -14.41 27.85
CA LEU A 39 20.45 -15.85 27.86
C LEU A 39 18.99 -16.19 27.55
N ASN A 40 18.09 -15.20 27.64
CA ASN A 40 16.67 -15.32 27.38
C ASN A 40 16.27 -15.04 25.93
N PHE A 41 17.21 -14.63 25.06
CA PHE A 41 16.92 -14.42 23.65
C PHE A 41 16.89 -15.75 22.88
N PRO A 42 15.97 -15.88 21.89
CA PRO A 42 15.91 -17.08 21.08
C PRO A 42 17.15 -17.19 20.18
N GLY A 43 17.56 -18.43 19.90
CA GLY A 43 18.55 -18.73 18.88
C GLY A 43 17.94 -18.65 17.48
N VAL A 44 18.75 -18.24 16.50
CA VAL A 44 18.37 -18.19 15.09
C VAL A 44 18.93 -19.42 14.37
N ILE A 45 18.08 -20.16 13.67
CA ILE A 45 18.48 -21.34 12.89
C ILE A 45 18.89 -20.88 11.48
N GLY A 46 20.14 -21.19 11.10
CA GLY A 46 20.64 -20.90 9.76
C GLY A 46 20.04 -21.85 8.71
N SER A 47 19.37 -21.28 7.71
CA SER A 47 18.95 -22.01 6.51
C SER A 47 19.99 -21.81 5.42
N PHE A 48 20.96 -22.72 5.34
CA PHE A 48 21.99 -22.71 4.31
C PHE A 48 21.59 -23.65 3.17
N ALA A 49 21.57 -23.15 1.93
CA ALA A 49 21.16 -23.90 0.74
C ALA A 49 22.03 -25.14 0.44
N SER A 50 23.19 -25.27 1.08
CA SER A 50 24.12 -26.40 0.90
C SER A 50 23.95 -27.54 1.91
N ARG A 51 22.96 -27.46 2.82
CA ARG A 51 22.75 -28.49 3.84
C ARG A 51 22.04 -29.73 3.31
N LYS A 52 22.53 -30.90 3.72
CA LYS A 52 21.79 -32.16 3.61
C LYS A 52 20.70 -32.20 4.69
N ILE A 53 19.58 -32.83 4.38
CA ILE A 53 18.38 -32.91 5.24
C ILE A 53 18.68 -33.56 6.61
N ASP A 54 19.76 -34.34 6.71
CA ASP A 54 20.14 -35.10 7.92
C ASP A 54 21.15 -34.39 8.85
N GLU A 55 21.58 -33.16 8.54
CA GLU A 55 22.54 -32.41 9.36
C GLU A 55 21.84 -31.61 10.49
N GLN A 56 22.44 -31.62 11.68
CA GLN A 56 21.92 -30.90 12.84
C GLN A 56 21.80 -29.38 12.55
N PRO A 57 20.72 -28.73 12.99
CA PRO A 57 20.54 -27.30 12.77
C PRO A 57 21.59 -26.51 13.56
N GLU A 58 22.43 -25.75 12.87
CA GLU A 58 23.27 -24.71 13.45
C GLU A 58 22.38 -23.59 14.01
N ILE A 59 22.53 -23.37 15.31
CA ILE A 59 21.81 -22.35 16.05
C ILE A 59 22.81 -21.26 16.45
N PHE A 60 22.48 -20.02 16.09
CA PHE A 60 23.29 -18.84 16.39
C PHE A 60 22.58 -17.97 17.42
N PRO A 61 23.28 -17.48 18.46
CA PRO A 61 22.73 -16.45 19.34
C PRO A 61 22.41 -15.19 18.55
N MET A 62 21.23 -14.62 18.77
CA MET A 62 20.79 -13.41 18.07
C MET A 62 21.76 -12.23 18.27
N GLU A 63 22.39 -12.13 19.44
CA GLU A 63 23.39 -11.09 19.76
C GLU A 63 24.65 -11.15 18.90
N CYS A 64 24.92 -12.30 18.28
CA CYS A 64 26.10 -12.52 17.43
C CYS A 64 25.80 -12.33 15.94
N LEU A 65 24.58 -11.93 15.59
CA LEU A 65 24.13 -11.79 14.20
C LEU A 65 23.89 -10.33 13.85
N GLU A 66 24.43 -9.92 12.71
CA GLU A 66 24.12 -8.63 12.09
C GLU A 66 23.26 -8.86 10.84
N ILE A 67 22.27 -7.98 10.64
CA ILE A 67 21.50 -7.99 9.40
C ILE A 67 22.41 -7.47 8.29
N VAL A 68 22.63 -8.30 7.27
CA VAL A 68 23.44 -7.90 6.10
C VAL A 68 22.83 -6.64 5.48
N LYS A 69 23.69 -5.66 5.20
CA LYS A 69 23.29 -4.40 4.57
C LYS A 69 22.71 -4.65 3.17
N ASP A 70 21.90 -3.72 2.71
CA ASP A 70 21.35 -3.70 1.34
C ASP A 70 20.47 -4.90 0.96
N GLN A 71 19.91 -5.59 1.96
CA GLN A 71 18.86 -6.59 1.71
C GLN A 71 17.55 -5.92 1.29
N LYS A 72 17.08 -6.28 0.09
CA LYS A 72 15.81 -5.80 -0.44
C LYS A 72 14.64 -6.36 0.40
N LEU A 73 13.79 -5.47 0.89
CA LEU A 73 12.53 -5.85 1.53
C LEU A 73 11.46 -6.14 0.48
N ASN A 74 10.75 -7.25 0.63
CA ASN A 74 9.58 -7.56 -0.20
C ASN A 74 8.42 -6.60 0.13
N LEU A 75 7.65 -6.24 -0.90
CA LEU A 75 6.55 -5.27 -0.79
C LEU A 75 5.50 -5.67 0.26
N GLU A 76 5.26 -6.96 0.45
CA GLU A 76 4.35 -7.47 1.48
C GLU A 76 4.81 -7.10 2.88
N LYS A 77 6.10 -7.27 3.18
CA LYS A 77 6.69 -6.88 4.47
C LYS A 77 6.66 -5.36 4.65
N THR A 78 6.81 -4.60 3.57
CA THR A 78 6.69 -3.13 3.59
C THR A 78 5.26 -2.67 3.91
N LYS A 79 4.23 -3.39 3.45
CA LYS A 79 2.81 -3.11 3.77
C LYS A 79 2.49 -3.36 5.24
N MET A 80 3.15 -4.33 5.86
CA MET A 80 2.93 -4.69 7.27
C MET A 80 3.48 -3.65 8.25
N ILE A 81 4.40 -2.76 7.82
CA ILE A 81 5.01 -1.76 8.70
C ILE A 81 4.21 -0.45 8.61
N PRO A 82 3.52 -0.04 9.69
CA PRO A 82 2.75 1.20 9.70
C PRO A 82 3.62 2.41 9.37
N ASN A 83 3.11 3.33 8.56
CA ASN A 83 3.75 4.60 8.18
C ASN A 83 5.06 4.48 7.37
N LEU A 84 5.58 3.27 7.09
CA LEU A 84 6.78 3.12 6.28
C LEU A 84 6.56 3.58 4.84
N GLN A 85 5.40 3.23 4.25
CA GLN A 85 5.04 3.67 2.90
C GLN A 85 4.98 5.19 2.78
N THR A 86 4.38 5.87 3.76
CA THR A 86 4.31 7.34 3.79
C THR A 86 5.70 7.96 3.88
N LYS A 87 6.59 7.39 4.70
CA LYS A 87 7.99 7.85 4.79
C LYS A 87 8.74 7.64 3.48
N LEU A 88 8.64 6.45 2.88
CA LEU A 88 9.28 6.14 1.60
C LEU A 88 8.75 7.03 0.48
N HIS A 89 7.45 7.26 0.43
CA HIS A 89 6.83 8.17 -0.54
C HIS A 89 7.40 9.59 -0.41
N LYS A 90 7.49 10.14 0.80
CA LYS A 90 8.07 11.47 1.03
C LYS A 90 9.52 11.58 0.55
N VAL A 91 10.30 10.52 0.69
CA VAL A 91 11.71 10.50 0.26
C VAL A 91 11.84 10.33 -1.26
N ASN A 92 10.92 9.58 -1.89
CA ASN A 92 11.00 9.22 -3.31
C ASN A 92 10.29 10.21 -4.25
N VAL A 93 9.42 11.07 -3.72
CA VAL A 93 8.83 12.17 -4.49
C VAL A 93 9.86 13.27 -4.66
N ILE A 94 10.43 13.33 -5.86
CA ILE A 94 11.46 14.28 -6.25
C ILE A 94 10.95 15.00 -7.50
N GLU A 95 11.09 16.31 -7.54
CA GLU A 95 10.69 17.12 -8.69
C GLU A 95 11.49 16.75 -9.95
N PRO A 96 10.91 16.88 -11.16
CA PRO A 96 11.57 16.47 -12.40
C PRO A 96 12.95 17.11 -12.61
N ALA A 97 13.11 18.39 -12.25
CA ALA A 97 14.38 19.10 -12.40
C ALA A 97 15.48 18.52 -11.50
N GLU A 98 15.16 18.28 -10.23
CA GLU A 98 16.09 17.68 -9.26
C GLU A 98 16.38 16.21 -9.63
N ARG A 99 15.37 15.46 -10.08
CA ARG A 99 15.56 14.10 -10.60
C ARG A 99 16.53 14.07 -11.77
N ARG A 100 16.40 15.00 -12.74
CA ARG A 100 17.33 15.12 -13.88
C ARG A 100 18.76 15.40 -13.40
N LYS A 101 18.92 16.28 -12.42
CA LYS A 101 20.23 16.60 -11.82
C LYS A 101 20.85 15.39 -11.12
N GLN A 102 20.08 14.63 -10.34
CA GLN A 102 20.56 13.43 -9.66
C GLN A 102 20.96 12.34 -10.65
N ILE A 103 20.17 12.11 -11.70
CA ILE A 103 20.52 11.18 -12.79
C ILE A 103 21.87 11.57 -13.41
N LYS A 104 22.05 12.85 -13.76
CA LYS A 104 23.30 13.35 -14.35
C LYS A 104 24.48 13.20 -13.39
N MET A 105 24.29 13.50 -12.11
CA MET A 105 25.31 13.33 -11.07
C MET A 105 25.73 11.86 -10.94
N HIS A 106 24.78 10.93 -10.86
CA HIS A 106 25.09 9.52 -10.76
C HIS A 106 25.77 8.98 -12.02
N ALA A 107 25.31 9.38 -13.20
CA ALA A 107 25.95 9.03 -14.47
C ALA A 107 27.41 9.50 -14.55
N ASN A 108 27.70 10.70 -14.03
CA ASN A 108 29.07 11.19 -13.87
C ASN A 108 29.89 10.36 -12.88
N GLN A 109 29.31 9.98 -11.73
CA GLN A 109 30.02 9.18 -10.70
C GLN A 109 30.48 7.82 -11.20
N ILE A 110 29.68 7.18 -12.05
CA ILE A 110 30.05 5.88 -12.67
C ILE A 110 30.83 6.07 -13.99
N GLY A 111 31.16 7.31 -14.34
CA GLY A 111 31.93 7.67 -15.52
C GLY A 111 31.27 7.27 -16.84
N LEU A 112 29.93 7.36 -16.94
CA LEU A 112 29.21 7.02 -18.19
C LEU A 112 29.59 7.97 -19.33
N PHE A 113 29.69 9.26 -19.05
CA PHE A 113 30.00 10.28 -20.07
C PHE A 113 31.49 10.46 -20.29
N THR A 114 32.32 10.01 -19.34
CA THR A 114 33.77 10.11 -19.41
C THR A 114 34.36 8.85 -20.02
N GLN A 115 35.45 8.98 -20.77
CA GLN A 115 36.22 7.83 -21.27
C GLN A 115 36.92 7.03 -20.15
N SER A 116 36.64 7.30 -18.87
CA SER A 116 37.25 6.58 -17.74
C SER A 116 36.65 5.20 -17.51
N ASN A 117 35.48 4.89 -18.08
CA ASN A 117 34.82 3.60 -17.89
C ASN A 117 35.42 2.53 -18.82
N LYS A 118 36.27 1.68 -18.25
CA LYS A 118 36.98 0.59 -18.96
C LYS A 118 36.04 -0.42 -19.63
N ILE A 119 34.85 -0.64 -19.07
CA ILE A 119 33.87 -1.57 -19.64
C ILE A 119 33.31 -0.98 -20.92
N LEU A 120 32.82 0.27 -20.89
CA LEU A 120 32.31 0.92 -22.10
C LEU A 120 33.35 1.01 -23.21
N GLN A 121 34.60 1.31 -22.85
CA GLN A 121 35.72 1.32 -23.80
C GLN A 121 35.96 -0.06 -24.42
N ALA A 122 35.95 -1.14 -23.63
CA ALA A 122 36.16 -2.50 -24.12
C ALA A 122 35.09 -2.92 -25.16
N PHE A 123 33.87 -2.39 -25.04
CA PHE A 123 32.78 -2.62 -25.98
C PHE A 123 32.67 -1.54 -27.07
N GLY A 124 33.54 -0.54 -27.09
CA GLY A 124 33.48 0.57 -28.05
C GLY A 124 32.21 1.43 -27.94
N ILE A 125 31.58 1.47 -26.76
CA ILE A 125 30.34 2.20 -26.50
C ILE A 125 30.67 3.62 -26.00
N HIS A 126 30.02 4.63 -26.57
CA HIS A 126 30.06 6.00 -26.08
C HIS A 126 28.64 6.45 -25.68
N VAL A 127 28.53 7.14 -24.55
CA VAL A 127 27.27 7.69 -24.05
C VAL A 127 27.39 9.20 -24.01
N GLU A 128 26.48 9.88 -24.70
CA GLU A 128 26.45 11.34 -24.76
C GLU A 128 25.88 11.95 -23.47
N GLU A 129 26.38 13.12 -23.07
CA GLU A 129 25.97 13.80 -21.83
C GLU A 129 24.62 14.52 -21.97
N SER A 130 24.30 14.99 -23.18
CA SER A 130 23.00 15.58 -23.50
C SER A 130 21.93 14.53 -23.64
N SER A 131 20.72 14.87 -23.21
CA SER A 131 19.53 14.09 -23.53
C SER A 131 19.04 14.48 -24.92
N ASP A 132 18.47 13.54 -25.66
CA ASP A 132 17.85 13.84 -26.95
C ASP A 132 16.73 14.88 -26.79
N ASP A 133 16.78 15.93 -27.61
CA ASP A 133 15.70 16.90 -27.72
C ASP A 133 14.60 16.33 -28.61
N VAL A 134 13.54 15.84 -27.97
CA VAL A 134 12.36 15.34 -28.67
C VAL A 134 11.34 16.47 -28.81
N PRO A 135 11.01 16.93 -30.03
CA PRO A 135 9.97 17.93 -30.21
C PRO A 135 8.62 17.35 -29.78
N LEU A 136 8.00 17.97 -28.78
CA LEU A 136 6.69 17.57 -28.29
C LEU A 136 5.60 18.47 -28.88
N ALA A 137 4.56 17.86 -29.44
CA ALA A 137 3.33 18.55 -29.79
C ALA A 137 2.39 18.53 -28.58
N PHE A 138 2.14 19.69 -27.97
CA PHE A 138 1.15 19.82 -26.90
C PHE A 138 -0.24 19.96 -27.51
N GLN A 139 -1.14 19.05 -27.14
CA GLN A 139 -2.55 19.19 -27.48
C GLN A 139 -3.18 20.30 -26.63
N GLN A 140 -4.07 21.09 -27.24
CA GLN A 140 -4.81 22.10 -26.51
C GLN A 140 -5.76 21.43 -25.51
N SER A 141 -5.89 22.04 -24.33
CA SER A 141 -6.86 21.59 -23.33
C SER A 141 -8.27 21.54 -23.93
N PRO A 142 -9.03 20.46 -23.69
CA PRO A 142 -10.36 20.31 -24.24
C PRO A 142 -11.34 21.33 -23.63
N THR A 143 -12.37 21.63 -24.40
CA THR A 143 -13.59 22.27 -23.90
C THR A 143 -14.58 21.18 -23.52
N LEU A 144 -15.18 21.30 -22.34
CA LEU A 144 -16.11 20.34 -21.78
C LEU A 144 -17.52 20.90 -21.83
N ASP A 145 -18.43 20.15 -22.44
CA ASP A 145 -19.85 20.50 -22.50
C ASP A 145 -20.58 19.99 -21.26
N TYR A 146 -21.37 20.88 -20.66
CA TYR A 146 -22.22 20.61 -19.51
C TYR A 146 -23.69 20.86 -19.85
N GLY A 147 -24.58 20.49 -18.93
CA GLY A 147 -26.00 20.82 -19.03
C GLY A 147 -26.25 22.34 -19.07
N ASP A 148 -27.43 22.72 -19.51
CA ASP A 148 -27.86 24.12 -19.67
C ASP A 148 -26.95 24.94 -20.62
N GLN A 149 -26.40 24.31 -21.67
CA GLN A 149 -25.53 24.92 -22.68
C GLN A 149 -24.25 25.58 -22.11
N ASN A 150 -23.82 25.15 -20.93
CA ASN A 150 -22.58 25.64 -20.34
C ASN A 150 -21.37 24.91 -20.92
N THR A 151 -20.30 25.65 -21.21
CA THR A 151 -19.01 25.08 -21.62
C THR A 151 -17.93 25.52 -20.64
N ILE A 152 -17.01 24.60 -20.32
CA ILE A 152 -15.89 24.86 -19.42
C ILE A 152 -14.61 24.47 -20.13
N LYS A 153 -13.68 25.42 -20.26
CA LYS A 153 -12.34 25.12 -20.76
C LYS A 153 -11.51 24.54 -19.62
N ALA A 154 -10.87 23.39 -19.85
CA ALA A 154 -9.97 22.83 -18.85
C ALA A 154 -8.72 23.70 -18.69
N GLU A 155 -8.29 23.90 -17.44
CA GLU A 155 -7.16 24.74 -17.06
C GLU A 155 -5.95 23.90 -16.66
N GLY A 156 -4.74 24.45 -16.83
CA GLY A 156 -3.49 23.80 -16.43
C GLY A 156 -3.34 22.39 -16.99
N ASN A 157 -3.10 21.42 -16.09
CA ASN A 157 -2.96 19.98 -16.39
C ASN A 157 -4.31 19.29 -16.69
N ALA A 158 -5.11 19.89 -17.58
CA ALA A 158 -6.46 19.42 -17.91
C ALA A 158 -7.36 19.22 -16.67
N SER A 159 -7.28 20.12 -15.69
CA SER A 159 -8.15 20.13 -14.52
C SER A 159 -9.30 21.11 -14.73
N TRP A 160 -10.49 20.77 -14.23
CA TRP A 160 -11.64 21.67 -14.28
C TRP A 160 -12.52 21.46 -13.05
N LYS A 161 -13.27 22.51 -12.69
CA LYS A 161 -14.30 22.45 -11.66
C LYS A 161 -15.58 23.05 -12.21
N ALA A 162 -16.63 22.25 -12.23
CA ALA A 162 -17.94 22.67 -12.72
C ALA A 162 -18.85 23.04 -11.55
N THR A 163 -18.54 24.10 -10.80
CA THR A 163 -19.25 24.42 -9.54
C THR A 163 -20.71 24.80 -9.76
N ASN A 164 -21.02 25.55 -10.82
CA ASN A 164 -22.37 26.07 -11.10
C ASN A 164 -23.02 25.45 -12.35
N SER A 165 -22.52 24.31 -12.81
CA SER A 165 -23.04 23.62 -14.00
C SER A 165 -23.72 22.31 -13.60
N LYS A 166 -24.79 21.98 -14.34
CA LYS A 166 -25.49 20.69 -14.24
C LYS A 166 -24.86 19.66 -15.17
N PHE A 167 -25.06 18.38 -14.89
CA PHE A 167 -24.64 17.32 -15.80
C PHE A 167 -25.32 17.45 -17.16
N ILE A 168 -24.63 17.07 -18.23
CA ILE A 168 -25.17 17.10 -19.60
C ILE A 168 -26.44 16.26 -19.74
N LYS A 169 -26.50 15.15 -19.00
CA LYS A 169 -27.67 14.29 -18.86
C LYS A 169 -28.02 14.19 -17.39
N SER A 170 -29.07 14.89 -17.00
CA SER A 170 -29.68 14.81 -15.68
C SER A 170 -30.22 13.38 -15.42
N ALA A 171 -30.02 12.89 -14.21
CA ALA A 171 -30.55 11.61 -13.76
C ALA A 171 -31.77 11.83 -12.86
N LEU A 172 -32.77 10.97 -13.04
CA LEU A 172 -33.92 10.87 -12.16
C LEU A 172 -33.73 9.65 -11.25
N ILE A 173 -33.70 9.88 -9.95
CA ILE A 173 -33.61 8.83 -8.92
C ILE A 173 -35.01 8.72 -8.30
N ALA A 174 -35.81 7.78 -8.81
CA ALA A 174 -37.19 7.63 -8.38
C ALA A 174 -37.27 6.96 -6.99
N LYS A 175 -36.45 5.92 -6.76
CA LYS A 175 -36.45 5.15 -5.52
C LYS A 175 -35.02 4.90 -5.04
N TRP A 176 -34.71 5.32 -3.82
CA TRP A 176 -33.39 5.16 -3.25
C TRP A 176 -33.40 5.02 -1.74
N THR A 177 -32.31 4.51 -1.19
CA THR A 177 -32.14 4.25 0.24
C THR A 177 -30.72 4.57 0.69
N VAL A 178 -30.57 4.79 1.99
CA VAL A 178 -29.27 5.01 2.63
C VAL A 178 -29.06 3.92 3.68
N LEU A 179 -27.97 3.18 3.51
CA LEU A 179 -27.48 2.19 4.47
C LEU A 179 -26.44 2.83 5.38
N PHE A 180 -26.60 2.66 6.68
CA PHE A 180 -25.63 3.14 7.67
C PHE A 180 -25.61 2.24 8.92
N PRO A 181 -24.45 2.12 9.59
CA PRO A 181 -24.32 1.30 10.79
C PRO A 181 -25.18 1.85 11.94
N GLU A 182 -25.90 0.96 12.63
CA GLU A 182 -26.80 1.28 13.73
C GLU A 182 -26.08 1.92 14.93
N ASN A 183 -24.81 1.56 15.10
CA ASN A 183 -23.99 1.94 16.25
C ASN A 183 -23.32 3.31 16.10
N GLU A 184 -23.40 3.96 14.94
CA GLU A 184 -22.77 5.26 14.73
C GLU A 184 -23.74 6.40 15.07
N SER A 185 -23.28 7.34 15.91
CA SER A 185 -23.96 8.59 16.23
C SER A 185 -23.88 9.63 15.10
N MET A 186 -24.04 9.17 13.85
CA MET A 186 -23.93 10.03 12.69
C MET A 186 -25.25 10.78 12.45
N ASP A 187 -25.15 12.08 12.17
CA ASP A 187 -26.29 12.86 11.67
C ASP A 187 -26.54 12.57 10.19
N VAL A 188 -27.04 11.36 9.92
CA VAL A 188 -27.38 10.87 8.59
C VAL A 188 -28.42 11.77 7.93
N LYS A 189 -29.37 12.33 8.69
CA LYS A 189 -30.40 13.22 8.16
C LYS A 189 -29.79 14.50 7.58
N SER A 190 -28.90 15.16 8.32
CA SER A 190 -28.20 16.34 7.82
C SER A 190 -27.29 16.04 6.63
N PHE A 191 -26.59 14.90 6.65
CA PHE A 191 -25.78 14.45 5.53
C PHE A 191 -26.63 14.26 4.27
N VAL A 192 -27.72 13.50 4.38
CA VAL A 192 -28.66 13.23 3.28
C VAL A 192 -29.26 14.51 2.72
N THR A 193 -29.62 15.46 3.59
CA THR A 193 -30.18 16.76 3.20
C THR A 193 -29.17 17.55 2.36
N LYS A 194 -27.92 17.64 2.83
CA LYS A 194 -26.83 18.30 2.09
C LYS A 194 -26.50 17.58 0.79
N TYR A 195 -26.47 16.24 0.80
CA TYR A 195 -26.23 15.44 -0.38
C TYR A 195 -27.29 15.72 -1.46
N ARG A 196 -28.57 15.68 -1.09
CA ARG A 196 -29.70 15.98 -1.99
C ARG A 196 -29.58 17.38 -2.56
N GLN A 197 -29.32 18.38 -1.71
CA GLN A 197 -29.16 19.77 -2.13
C GLN A 197 -28.05 19.93 -3.19
N VAL A 198 -26.89 19.30 -2.97
CA VAL A 198 -25.77 19.36 -3.93
C VAL A 198 -26.10 18.60 -5.21
N ALA A 199 -26.72 17.43 -5.11
CA ALA A 199 -27.10 16.61 -6.27
C ALA A 199 -28.16 17.31 -7.14
N GLU A 200 -29.16 17.97 -6.55
CA GLU A 200 -30.17 18.77 -7.24
C GLU A 200 -29.56 19.99 -7.92
N GLN A 201 -28.59 20.66 -7.30
CA GLN A 201 -27.80 21.72 -7.96
C GLN A 201 -27.04 21.22 -9.20
N LYS A 202 -26.73 19.92 -9.27
CA LYS A 202 -26.13 19.27 -10.44
C LYS A 202 -27.13 18.70 -11.44
N GLY A 203 -28.42 18.90 -11.21
CA GLY A 203 -29.49 18.42 -12.07
C GLY A 203 -29.90 16.97 -11.82
N ILE A 204 -29.47 16.34 -10.72
CA ILE A 204 -29.98 15.04 -10.29
C ILE A 204 -31.26 15.29 -9.49
N THR A 205 -32.38 14.73 -9.94
CA THR A 205 -33.69 14.90 -9.29
C THR A 205 -34.10 13.66 -8.53
N PHE A 206 -34.68 13.82 -7.34
CA PHE A 206 -35.18 12.73 -6.50
C PHE A 206 -36.71 12.80 -6.37
N GLU A 207 -37.43 11.73 -6.72
CA GLU A 207 -38.90 11.72 -6.62
C GLU A 207 -39.39 11.34 -5.22
N ALA A 208 -38.82 10.29 -4.63
CA ALA A 208 -39.20 9.81 -3.31
C ALA A 208 -38.27 10.31 -2.21
N ASP A 209 -38.84 10.46 -1.02
CA ASP A 209 -38.06 10.63 0.21
C ASP A 209 -37.23 9.38 0.51
N VAL A 210 -36.10 9.62 1.16
CA VAL A 210 -35.13 8.59 1.52
C VAL A 210 -35.77 7.61 2.49
N ILE A 211 -35.63 6.32 2.22
CA ILE A 211 -35.89 5.27 3.21
C ILE A 211 -34.56 5.00 3.92
N PRO A 212 -34.32 5.47 5.15
CA PRO A 212 -33.09 5.18 5.87
C PRO A 212 -33.17 3.75 6.41
N SER A 213 -32.21 2.91 6.06
CA SER A 213 -32.16 1.52 6.50
C SER A 213 -30.91 1.33 7.35
N LYS A 214 -31.12 1.14 8.66
CA LYS A 214 -30.05 0.82 9.59
C LYS A 214 -29.58 -0.62 9.40
N PHE A 215 -28.31 -0.87 9.65
CA PHE A 215 -27.79 -2.23 9.79
C PHE A 215 -26.89 -2.38 11.01
N SER A 216 -26.92 -3.53 11.67
CA SER A 216 -26.03 -3.85 12.78
C SER A 216 -24.96 -4.84 12.33
N GLY A 217 -23.70 -4.55 12.69
CA GLY A 217 -22.55 -5.47 12.83
C GLY A 217 -22.14 -6.31 11.63
N ASP A 218 -23.05 -7.16 11.16
CA ASP A 218 -22.92 -8.05 10.02
C ASP A 218 -24.17 -7.83 9.14
N LEU A 219 -24.11 -6.83 8.27
CA LEU A 219 -25.19 -6.58 7.32
C LEU A 219 -25.37 -7.87 6.50
N ASN A 220 -26.52 -8.54 6.64
CA ASN A 220 -26.88 -9.59 5.70
C ASN A 220 -27.23 -8.91 4.38
N PHE A 221 -26.22 -8.53 3.60
CA PHE A 221 -26.37 -7.86 2.32
C PHE A 221 -27.32 -8.64 1.42
N VAL A 222 -27.38 -9.96 1.52
CA VAL A 222 -28.35 -10.79 0.81
C VAL A 222 -29.80 -10.39 1.12
N GLU A 223 -30.15 -10.17 2.40
CA GLU A 223 -31.49 -9.75 2.80
C GLU A 223 -31.80 -8.31 2.40
N ALA A 224 -30.82 -7.41 2.54
CA ALA A 224 -30.95 -6.03 2.10
C ALA A 224 -31.21 -5.95 0.59
N PHE A 225 -30.47 -6.72 -0.23
CA PHE A 225 -30.69 -6.76 -1.67
C PHE A 225 -32.02 -7.39 -2.07
N LYS A 226 -32.48 -8.44 -1.37
CA LYS A 226 -33.85 -8.97 -1.56
C LYS A 226 -34.91 -7.89 -1.29
N TYR A 227 -34.72 -7.09 -0.24
CA TYR A 227 -35.59 -5.96 0.05
C TYR A 227 -35.52 -4.88 -1.04
N PHE A 228 -34.32 -4.55 -1.54
CA PHE A 228 -34.13 -3.57 -2.62
C PHE A 228 -34.83 -3.99 -3.91
N GLU A 229 -34.68 -5.26 -4.29
CA GLU A 229 -35.34 -5.86 -5.45
C GLU A 229 -36.88 -5.81 -5.29
N ALA A 230 -37.40 -6.28 -4.15
CA ALA A 230 -38.84 -6.30 -3.87
C ALA A 230 -39.48 -4.89 -3.88
N ASN A 231 -38.71 -3.85 -3.51
CA ASN A 231 -39.19 -2.48 -3.46
C ASN A 231 -38.82 -1.65 -4.71
N SER A 232 -38.11 -2.25 -5.68
CA SER A 232 -37.58 -1.60 -6.88
C SER A 232 -36.70 -0.39 -6.58
N ILE A 233 -35.81 -0.52 -5.59
CA ILE A 233 -34.82 0.50 -5.24
C ILE A 233 -33.78 0.60 -6.36
N GLN A 234 -33.57 1.80 -6.91
CA GLN A 234 -32.67 2.06 -8.03
C GLN A 234 -31.27 2.48 -7.60
N PHE A 235 -31.16 3.08 -6.41
CA PHE A 235 -29.90 3.61 -5.90
C PHE A 235 -29.77 3.33 -4.40
N VAL A 236 -28.60 2.82 -4.01
CA VAL A 236 -28.26 2.52 -2.61
C VAL A 236 -27.01 3.30 -2.25
N LEU A 237 -27.11 4.16 -1.25
CA LEU A 237 -25.98 4.89 -0.69
C LEU A 237 -25.52 4.23 0.60
N LEU A 238 -24.36 3.59 0.59
CA LEU A 238 -23.74 3.03 1.80
C LEU A 238 -22.85 4.08 2.46
N ILE A 239 -23.09 4.32 3.75
CA ILE A 239 -22.23 5.09 4.64
C ILE A 239 -21.58 4.08 5.58
N ASP A 240 -20.25 4.09 5.62
CA ASP A 240 -19.51 3.16 6.47
C ASP A 240 -18.21 3.77 7.02
N SER A 241 -17.64 3.09 8.00
CA SER A 241 -16.35 3.40 8.58
C SER A 241 -15.21 3.11 7.60
N LEU A 242 -14.14 3.90 7.67
CA LEU A 242 -12.92 3.64 6.87
C LEU A 242 -12.25 2.30 7.19
N ALA A 243 -12.57 1.71 8.35
CA ALA A 243 -12.00 0.43 8.81
C ALA A 243 -12.87 -0.79 8.43
N SER A 244 -14.06 -0.61 7.87
CA SER A 244 -14.97 -1.71 7.54
C SER A 244 -14.66 -2.31 6.15
N GLU A 245 -14.67 -3.64 6.05
CA GLU A 245 -14.49 -4.37 4.78
C GLU A 245 -15.83 -4.67 4.06
N THR A 246 -16.82 -3.82 4.23
CA THR A 246 -18.19 -4.00 3.71
C THR A 246 -18.34 -3.67 2.23
N HIS A 247 -17.41 -2.87 1.68
CA HIS A 247 -17.44 -2.44 0.28
C HIS A 247 -17.43 -3.64 -0.69
N ASP A 248 -16.56 -4.62 -0.45
CA ASP A 248 -16.40 -5.76 -1.35
C ASP A 248 -17.62 -6.68 -1.32
N THR A 249 -18.20 -6.87 -0.14
CA THR A 249 -19.45 -7.62 0.04
C THR A 249 -20.63 -6.93 -0.66
N LEU A 250 -20.76 -5.61 -0.52
CA LEU A 250 -21.78 -4.82 -1.22
C LEU A 250 -21.66 -4.99 -2.74
N LYS A 251 -20.44 -4.91 -3.28
CA LYS A 251 -20.18 -5.03 -4.72
C LYS A 251 -20.40 -6.44 -5.25
N TYR A 252 -20.07 -7.46 -4.46
CA TYR A 252 -20.39 -8.84 -4.78
C TYR A 252 -21.92 -9.05 -4.88
N CYS A 253 -22.69 -8.51 -3.93
CA CYS A 253 -24.14 -8.57 -3.98
C CYS A 253 -24.71 -7.76 -5.17
N GLU A 254 -24.20 -6.56 -5.44
CA GLU A 254 -24.61 -5.78 -6.62
C GLU A 254 -24.44 -6.59 -7.92
N ALA A 255 -23.31 -7.29 -8.09
CA ALA A 255 -23.08 -8.11 -9.28
C ALA A 255 -24.03 -9.31 -9.40
N ARG A 256 -24.49 -9.85 -8.28
CA ARG A 256 -25.34 -11.06 -8.25
C ARG A 256 -26.82 -10.77 -8.44
N TRP A 257 -27.30 -9.60 -8.02
CA TRP A 257 -28.72 -9.18 -8.07
C TRP A 257 -28.98 -8.08 -9.13
N LYS A 258 -28.19 -8.08 -10.21
CA LYS A 258 -28.42 -7.21 -11.39
C LYS A 258 -29.62 -7.63 -12.22
#